data_AF-A0A815WAT2-F1
#
_entry.id   AF-A0A815WAT2-F1
#
_cell.length_a   1.000
_cell.length_b   1.000
_cell.length_c   1.000
_cell.angle_alpha   90.00
_cell.angle_beta   90.00
_cell.angle_gamma   90.00
#
_symmetry.space_group_name_H-M   'P 1'
#
loop_
_entity.id
_entity.type
_entity.pdbx_description
1 polymer ?
#
loop_
_entity_poly.entity_id
_entity_poly.type
_entity_poly.pdbx_seq_one_letter_code
_entity_poly.pdbx_strand_id
1 'polypeptide(L)'
;MSAQEFYETLQKYQSGPFRVENLDRLTLTNRKIPTYYRVRTIGNHIRIMYWWFYGYQYPCFLNQGAHNGDWEHVMVILTEDRTAVAAVSFYQHSGHYTRIAGPRDAPCAPAGAGRCSGSFGFERSGTHPVVYSGKIAHGSYHDKKTVGLPGPTECAYFGDFRNPKSIDDYLQSWNNLIDLDGDEEAWIIADRTANWAWGPGGITNHPTKRFPDDAEHSVACTGNVNLGRCPQPPFGLMCRRIACMPQMVQRTCTNDGGCKENEKCCHIPCSCKITCVAV
;
A
#
# COMPACT_ATOMS: atom_id res chain seq x y z
N MET A 1 8.70 -12.43 10.05
CA MET A 1 9.39 -11.65 11.09
C MET A 1 8.76 -10.26 11.18
N SER A 2 8.75 -9.63 12.36
CA SER A 2 8.34 -8.23 12.53
C SER A 2 9.53 -7.26 12.52
N ALA A 3 9.25 -5.95 12.40
CA ALA A 3 10.26 -4.91 12.55
C ALA A 3 10.79 -4.86 13.98
N GLN A 4 9.95 -5.13 14.99
CA GLN A 4 10.37 -5.26 16.38
C GLN A 4 11.40 -6.38 16.58
N GLU A 5 11.15 -7.59 16.05
CA GLU A 5 12.08 -8.73 16.17
C GLU A 5 13.44 -8.41 15.51
N PHE A 6 13.40 -7.74 14.36
CA PHE A 6 14.61 -7.28 13.69
C PHE A 6 15.35 -6.22 14.52
N TYR A 7 14.63 -5.22 15.04
CA TYR A 7 15.20 -4.15 15.85
C TYR A 7 15.90 -4.70 17.10
N GLU A 8 15.27 -5.62 17.81
CA GLU A 8 15.87 -6.29 18.98
C GLU A 8 17.12 -7.09 18.62
N THR A 9 17.12 -7.73 17.44
CA THR A 9 18.28 -8.44 16.92
C THR A 9 19.41 -7.46 16.61
N LEU A 10 19.09 -6.31 16.02
CA LEU A 10 20.07 -5.26 15.75
C LEU A 10 20.66 -4.66 17.03
N GLN A 11 19.85 -4.44 18.07
CA GLN A 11 20.36 -3.91 19.35
C GLN A 11 21.40 -4.82 20.01
N LYS A 12 21.34 -6.13 19.74
CA LYS A 12 22.28 -7.13 20.27
C LYS A 12 23.48 -7.35 19.35
N TYR A 13 23.44 -6.82 18.13
CA TYR A 13 24.50 -7.00 17.15
C TYR A 13 25.73 -6.15 17.53
N GLN A 14 26.89 -6.82 17.61
CA GLN A 14 28.16 -6.19 18.03
C GLN A 14 29.15 -6.05 16.85
N SER A 15 29.31 -7.11 16.04
CA SER A 15 30.17 -7.13 14.85
C SER A 15 29.92 -8.40 14.02
N GLY A 16 30.41 -8.41 12.77
CA GLY A 16 30.36 -9.56 11.88
C GLY A 16 29.28 -9.49 10.79
N PRO A 17 28.97 -10.60 10.09
CA PRO A 17 27.86 -10.63 9.16
C PRO A 17 26.53 -10.46 9.90
N PHE A 18 25.72 -9.49 9.48
CA PHE A 18 24.36 -9.30 9.96
C PHE A 18 23.38 -9.66 8.85
N ARG A 19 22.51 -10.63 9.10
CA ARG A 19 21.53 -11.10 8.14
C ARG A 19 20.32 -11.69 8.84
N VAL A 20 19.18 -11.08 8.57
CA VAL A 20 17.92 -11.42 9.20
C VAL A 20 16.85 -11.42 8.11
N GLU A 21 16.11 -12.53 7.96
CA GLU A 21 15.24 -12.76 6.80
C GLU A 21 13.86 -13.26 7.19
N ASN A 22 12.87 -13.00 6.32
CA ASN A 22 11.49 -13.45 6.45
C ASN A 22 11.28 -14.83 5.80
N LEU A 23 12.01 -15.86 6.22
CA LEU A 23 11.97 -17.18 5.57
C LEU A 23 10.85 -18.12 6.05
N ASP A 24 10.29 -17.89 7.24
CA ASP A 24 9.26 -18.75 7.79
C ASP A 24 7.88 -18.44 7.20
N ARG A 25 7.51 -19.18 6.16
CA ARG A 25 6.19 -19.09 5.49
C ARG A 25 5.02 -19.31 6.45
N LEU A 26 5.20 -20.07 7.54
CA LEU A 26 4.13 -20.28 8.52
C LEU A 26 3.74 -18.98 9.25
N THR A 27 4.59 -17.96 9.22
CA THR A 27 4.25 -16.66 9.82
C THR A 27 3.16 -15.92 9.06
N LEU A 28 2.97 -16.18 7.75
CA LEU A 28 1.91 -15.60 6.93
C LEU A 28 0.52 -16.05 7.40
N THR A 29 0.36 -17.36 7.62
CA THR A 29 -0.94 -17.97 7.98
C THR A 29 -1.22 -17.91 9.48
N ASN A 30 -0.18 -17.90 10.32
CA ASN A 30 -0.31 -17.82 11.78
C ASN A 30 -0.48 -16.40 12.33
N ARG A 31 -0.74 -15.40 11.47
CA ARG A 31 -1.01 -14.01 11.86
C ARG A 31 0.14 -13.35 12.64
N LYS A 32 1.37 -13.82 12.45
CA LYS A 32 2.53 -13.31 13.19
C LYS A 32 3.18 -12.09 12.55
N ILE A 33 2.97 -11.88 11.25
CA ILE A 33 3.54 -10.74 10.53
C ILE A 33 2.66 -9.52 10.77
N PRO A 34 3.17 -8.44 11.39
CA PRO A 34 2.40 -7.21 11.54
C PRO A 34 2.24 -6.49 10.21
N THR A 35 1.11 -5.80 10.07
CA THR A 35 0.93 -4.74 9.10
C THR A 35 0.88 -3.43 9.86
N TYR A 36 1.84 -2.56 9.60
CA TYR A 36 1.88 -1.26 10.25
C TYR A 36 1.01 -0.31 9.46
N TYR A 37 0.27 0.55 10.13
CA TYR A 37 -0.61 1.47 9.43
C TYR A 37 -0.58 2.86 10.03
N ARG A 38 -1.02 3.82 9.24
CA ARG A 38 -1.20 5.22 9.65
C ARG A 38 -2.38 5.80 8.90
N VAL A 39 -3.22 6.57 9.59
CA VAL A 39 -4.43 7.17 9.03
C VAL A 39 -4.30 8.68 8.98
N ARG A 40 -4.61 9.29 7.84
CA ARG A 40 -4.67 10.75 7.67
C ARG A 40 -5.98 11.16 7.02
N THR A 41 -6.48 12.33 7.41
CA THR A 41 -7.62 12.98 6.75
C THR A 41 -7.09 14.10 5.88
N ILE A 42 -7.24 13.98 4.55
CA ILE A 42 -6.77 14.97 3.58
C ILE A 42 -7.98 15.48 2.78
N GLY A 43 -8.41 16.71 3.07
CA GLY A 43 -9.70 17.23 2.60
C GLY A 43 -10.85 16.36 3.13
N ASN A 44 -11.73 15.90 2.25
CA ASN A 44 -12.86 15.03 2.61
C ASN A 44 -12.53 13.54 2.60
N HIS A 45 -11.28 13.17 2.32
CA HIS A 45 -10.89 11.77 2.10
C HIS A 45 -10.08 11.25 3.28
N ILE A 46 -10.37 10.01 3.68
CA ILE A 46 -9.47 9.23 4.54
C ILE A 46 -8.46 8.52 3.66
N ARG A 47 -7.19 8.67 4.00
CA ARG A 47 -6.06 7.99 3.36
C ARG A 47 -5.36 7.17 4.43
N ILE A 48 -5.16 5.89 4.14
CA ILE A 48 -4.55 4.94 5.08
C ILE A 48 -3.31 4.37 4.40
N MET A 49 -2.15 4.62 4.98
CA MET A 49 -0.93 3.94 4.58
C MET A 49 -0.82 2.62 5.32
N TYR A 50 -0.44 1.57 4.60
CA TYR A 50 -0.12 0.26 5.16
C TYR A 50 1.29 -0.13 4.73
N TRP A 51 2.09 -0.57 5.69
CA TRP A 51 3.50 -0.90 5.55
C TRP A 51 3.77 -2.34 5.96
N TRP A 52 4.72 -2.95 5.26
CA TRP A 52 5.31 -4.25 5.58
C TRP A 52 6.82 -4.13 5.69
N PHE A 53 7.38 -4.93 6.59
CA PHE A 53 8.81 -4.97 6.87
C PHE A 53 9.41 -6.29 6.41
N TYR A 54 10.53 -6.20 5.68
CA TYR A 54 11.35 -7.32 5.27
C TYR A 54 12.74 -7.14 5.88
N GLY A 55 13.26 -8.17 6.52
CA GLY A 55 14.57 -8.08 7.19
C GLY A 55 15.73 -7.91 6.21
N TYR A 56 15.60 -8.41 4.98
CA TYR A 56 16.68 -8.34 4.01
C TYR A 56 16.15 -8.40 2.58
N GLN A 57 16.68 -7.53 1.73
CA GLN A 57 16.52 -7.57 0.29
C GLN A 57 17.74 -8.24 -0.35
N TYR A 58 17.49 -9.21 -1.23
CA TYR A 58 18.54 -9.83 -2.04
C TYR A 58 18.95 -8.93 -3.20
N PRO A 59 20.16 -9.11 -3.77
CA PRO A 59 20.53 -8.35 -4.96
C PRO A 59 19.53 -8.59 -6.10
N CYS A 60 19.00 -7.52 -6.66
CA CYS A 60 17.99 -7.58 -7.73
C CYS A 60 18.58 -7.31 -9.12
N PHE A 61 19.84 -6.84 -9.22
CA PHE A 61 20.53 -6.59 -10.50
C PHE A 61 22.05 -6.62 -10.34
N LEU A 62 22.77 -7.51 -11.06
CA LEU A 62 24.25 -7.56 -11.08
C LEU A 62 24.92 -7.43 -9.70
N ASN A 63 24.42 -8.16 -8.69
CA ASN A 63 24.89 -8.09 -7.29
C ASN A 63 24.68 -6.74 -6.57
N GLN A 64 23.82 -5.87 -7.11
CA GLN A 64 23.40 -4.61 -6.50
C GLN A 64 21.98 -4.70 -5.95
N GLY A 65 21.66 -3.77 -5.03
CA GLY A 65 20.32 -3.63 -4.44
C GLY A 65 20.11 -4.41 -3.15
N ALA A 66 21.09 -5.21 -2.71
CA ALA A 66 20.99 -5.86 -1.41
C ALA A 66 21.12 -4.88 -0.26
N HIS A 67 20.23 -4.98 0.73
CA HIS A 67 20.30 -4.23 1.97
C HIS A 67 19.52 -4.91 3.10
N ASN A 68 19.88 -4.55 4.33
CA ASN A 68 19.16 -4.95 5.53
C ASN A 68 18.03 -3.97 5.84
N GLY A 69 16.90 -4.49 6.31
CA GLY A 69 15.69 -3.72 6.55
C GLY A 69 15.12 -3.11 5.27
N ASP A 70 13.89 -3.47 4.98
CA ASP A 70 13.20 -2.97 3.82
C ASP A 70 11.74 -2.72 4.17
N TRP A 71 11.24 -1.58 3.69
CA TRP A 71 9.95 -1.04 4.07
C TRP A 71 9.17 -0.72 2.82
N GLU A 72 8.07 -1.44 2.66
CA GLU A 72 7.23 -1.37 1.47
C GLU A 72 5.80 -1.06 1.86
N HIS A 73 5.11 -0.28 1.03
CA HIS A 73 3.79 0.21 1.38
C HIS A 73 2.83 0.42 0.24
N VAL A 74 1.58 0.55 0.63
CA VAL A 74 0.50 1.08 -0.20
C VAL A 74 -0.21 2.20 0.53
N MET A 75 -0.90 3.02 -0.24
CA MET A 75 -1.89 3.95 0.30
C MET A 75 -3.27 3.59 -0.22
N VAL A 76 -4.19 3.38 0.70
CA VAL A 76 -5.60 3.15 0.40
C VAL A 76 -6.38 4.42 0.66
N ILE A 77 -7.11 4.87 -0.36
CA ILE A 77 -7.90 6.09 -0.34
C ILE A 77 -9.37 5.68 -0.31
N LEU A 78 -10.11 6.13 0.70
CA LEU A 78 -11.53 5.84 0.83
C LEU A 78 -12.37 6.85 0.04
N THR A 79 -13.60 6.46 -0.28
CA THR A 79 -14.64 7.40 -0.73
C THR A 79 -14.91 8.47 0.34
N GLU A 80 -15.47 9.62 -0.04
CA GLU A 80 -15.77 10.71 0.89
C GLU A 80 -16.74 10.29 2.01
N ASP A 81 -17.70 9.42 1.68
CA ASP A 81 -18.61 8.80 2.65
C ASP A 81 -17.97 7.68 3.48
N ARG A 82 -16.70 7.33 3.18
CA ARG A 82 -15.86 6.33 3.84
C ARG A 82 -16.41 4.90 3.79
N THR A 83 -17.37 4.64 2.91
CA THR A 83 -18.02 3.32 2.82
C THR A 83 -17.30 2.35 1.88
N ALA A 84 -16.38 2.84 1.05
CA ALA A 84 -15.65 2.03 0.08
C ALA A 84 -14.22 2.54 -0.15
N VAL A 85 -13.40 1.69 -0.77
CA VAL A 85 -12.11 2.10 -1.32
C VAL A 85 -12.35 2.80 -2.66
N ALA A 86 -11.86 4.03 -2.79
CA ALA A 86 -11.89 4.82 -4.03
C ALA A 86 -10.65 4.57 -4.90
N ALA A 87 -9.48 4.41 -4.30
CA ALA A 87 -8.23 4.17 -5.02
C ALA A 87 -7.17 3.50 -4.13
N VAL A 88 -6.16 2.91 -4.77
CA VAL A 88 -4.96 2.39 -4.11
C VAL A 88 -3.72 2.85 -4.87
N SER A 89 -2.78 3.46 -4.16
CA SER A 89 -1.44 3.75 -4.65
C SER A 89 -0.49 2.65 -4.23
N PHE A 90 0.24 2.13 -5.21
CA PHE A 90 1.19 1.04 -5.07
C PHE A 90 2.60 1.61 -5.23
N TYR A 91 3.40 1.52 -4.16
CA TYR A 91 4.75 2.08 -4.13
C TYR A 91 5.78 1.03 -4.48
N GLN A 92 6.83 1.47 -5.17
CA GLN A 92 7.94 0.63 -5.59
C GLN A 92 9.17 1.50 -5.70
N HIS A 93 10.28 1.11 -5.08
CA HIS A 93 11.52 1.89 -5.11
C HIS A 93 11.26 3.37 -4.73
N SER A 94 11.63 4.32 -5.60
CA SER A 94 11.41 5.77 -5.42
C SER A 94 10.09 6.31 -6.00
N GLY A 95 9.22 5.44 -6.54
CA GLY A 95 8.01 5.84 -7.27
C GLY A 95 6.73 5.20 -6.73
N HIS A 96 5.60 5.63 -7.31
CA HIS A 96 4.32 4.96 -7.13
C HIS A 96 3.43 5.13 -8.36
N TYR A 97 2.37 4.34 -8.40
CA TYR A 97 1.28 4.49 -9.36
C TYR A 97 -0.05 4.22 -8.67
N THR A 98 -1.11 4.82 -9.17
CA THR A 98 -2.45 4.70 -8.55
C THR A 98 -3.40 3.93 -9.46
N ARG A 99 -4.22 3.07 -8.84
CA ARG A 99 -5.36 2.40 -9.48
C ARG A 99 -6.64 2.88 -8.81
N ILE A 100 -7.60 3.29 -9.62
CA ILE A 100 -8.88 3.80 -9.16
C ILE A 100 -9.86 2.61 -9.14
N ALA A 101 -10.64 2.50 -8.08
CA ALA A 101 -11.73 1.55 -8.04
C ALA A 101 -12.76 1.92 -9.13
N GLY A 102 -13.32 0.92 -9.82
CA GLY A 102 -14.50 1.16 -10.67
C GLY A 102 -15.69 1.69 -9.85
N PRO A 103 -16.80 2.08 -10.51
CA PRO A 103 -18.03 2.46 -9.81
C PRO A 103 -18.44 1.40 -8.79
N ARG A 104 -18.88 1.85 -7.62
CA ARG A 104 -19.22 1.04 -6.43
C ARG A 104 -20.09 -0.19 -6.74
N ASP A 105 -21.04 -0.04 -7.67
CA ASP A 105 -22.05 -1.06 -7.99
C ASP A 105 -21.79 -1.79 -9.31
N ALA A 106 -20.71 -1.44 -10.02
CA ALA A 106 -20.44 -2.06 -11.30
C ALA A 106 -19.83 -3.46 -11.07
N PRO A 107 -20.42 -4.52 -11.63
CA PRO A 107 -19.93 -5.88 -11.43
C PRO A 107 -18.49 -5.99 -11.93
N CYS A 108 -17.67 -6.71 -11.16
CA CYS A 108 -16.29 -7.01 -11.52
C CYS A 108 -16.27 -7.89 -12.77
N ALA A 109 -16.15 -7.27 -13.94
CA ALA A 109 -16.07 -7.96 -15.22
C ALA A 109 -14.80 -7.51 -15.95
N PRO A 110 -14.11 -8.42 -16.68
CA PRO A 110 -12.92 -8.09 -17.47
C PRO A 110 -13.11 -6.93 -18.47
N ALA A 111 -14.37 -6.62 -18.83
CA ALA A 111 -14.77 -5.55 -19.73
C ALA A 111 -15.76 -4.53 -19.09
N GLY A 112 -16.04 -4.64 -17.79
CA GLY A 112 -17.06 -3.84 -17.12
C GLY A 112 -16.58 -2.46 -16.64
N ALA A 113 -17.53 -1.58 -16.32
CA ALA A 113 -17.25 -0.31 -15.65
C ALA A 113 -16.60 -0.53 -14.27
N GLY A 114 -16.89 -1.66 -13.61
CA GLY A 114 -16.32 -2.11 -12.34
C GLY A 114 -14.91 -2.63 -12.56
N ARG A 115 -13.93 -1.73 -12.59
CA ARG A 115 -12.50 -2.05 -12.76
C ARG A 115 -11.95 -2.69 -11.48
N CYS A 116 -12.34 -3.93 -11.17
CA CYS A 116 -11.81 -4.71 -10.06
C CYS A 116 -10.62 -5.60 -10.46
N SER A 117 -10.17 -5.55 -11.72
CA SER A 117 -9.05 -6.33 -12.22
C SER A 117 -8.52 -5.78 -13.55
N GLY A 118 -7.30 -6.17 -13.92
CA GLY A 118 -6.66 -5.77 -15.19
C GLY A 118 -5.96 -4.41 -15.13
N SER A 119 -5.53 -3.92 -16.29
CA SER A 119 -4.60 -2.78 -16.46
C SER A 119 -5.09 -1.44 -15.87
N PHE A 120 -6.35 -1.36 -15.48
CA PHE A 120 -7.01 -0.13 -15.04
C PHE A 120 -7.67 -0.21 -13.65
N GLY A 121 -7.53 -1.35 -12.95
CA GLY A 121 -8.16 -1.60 -11.65
C GLY A 121 -7.20 -2.28 -10.68
N PHE A 122 -7.71 -2.82 -9.59
CA PHE A 122 -6.97 -3.68 -8.66
C PHE A 122 -7.87 -4.76 -8.10
N GLU A 123 -7.30 -5.93 -7.84
CA GLU A 123 -8.02 -7.09 -7.29
C GLU A 123 -8.49 -6.83 -5.86
N ARG A 124 -9.60 -7.47 -5.46
CA ARG A 124 -10.16 -7.35 -4.12
C ARG A 124 -10.60 -8.71 -3.57
N SER A 125 -10.44 -8.89 -2.27
CA SER A 125 -11.05 -9.95 -1.47
C SER A 125 -12.14 -9.33 -0.59
N GLY A 126 -13.40 -9.41 -1.01
CA GLY A 126 -14.49 -8.66 -0.37
C GLY A 126 -14.22 -7.14 -0.41
N THR A 127 -14.19 -6.47 0.74
CA THR A 127 -13.90 -5.03 0.82
C THR A 127 -12.42 -4.69 0.69
N HIS A 128 -11.54 -5.69 0.63
CA HIS A 128 -10.11 -5.54 0.85
C HIS A 128 -9.38 -5.47 -0.49
N PRO A 129 -8.60 -4.42 -0.79
CA PRO A 129 -7.65 -4.49 -1.89
C PRO A 129 -6.69 -5.66 -1.71
N VAL A 130 -6.30 -6.30 -2.81
CA VAL A 130 -5.22 -7.29 -2.88
C VAL A 130 -3.97 -6.60 -3.40
N VAL A 131 -2.88 -6.72 -2.65
CA VAL A 131 -1.57 -6.18 -2.99
C VAL A 131 -0.62 -7.35 -3.19
N TYR A 132 0.11 -7.37 -4.31
CA TYR A 132 1.17 -8.33 -4.57
C TYR A 132 2.53 -7.73 -4.21
N SER A 133 3.32 -8.44 -3.42
CA SER A 133 4.72 -8.11 -3.17
C SER A 133 5.60 -8.64 -4.29
N GLY A 134 6.55 -7.82 -4.72
CA GLY A 134 7.70 -8.28 -5.49
C GLY A 134 8.50 -9.31 -4.71
N LYS A 135 9.05 -10.30 -5.40
CA LYS A 135 9.78 -11.42 -4.77
C LYS A 135 11.21 -11.05 -4.39
N ILE A 136 11.82 -10.10 -5.10
CA ILE A 136 13.24 -9.79 -4.93
C ILE A 136 13.43 -8.37 -4.44
N ALA A 137 12.75 -7.39 -5.03
CA ALA A 137 12.87 -5.99 -4.71
C ALA A 137 11.68 -5.42 -3.91
N HIS A 138 10.82 -6.31 -3.40
CA HIS A 138 9.70 -6.09 -2.47
C HIS A 138 8.65 -5.02 -2.79
N GLY A 139 8.69 -4.37 -3.94
CA GLY A 139 7.69 -3.38 -4.33
C GLY A 139 6.24 -3.88 -4.24
N SER A 140 5.30 -2.95 -4.12
CA SER A 140 3.86 -3.26 -4.08
C SER A 140 3.21 -3.17 -5.46
N TYR A 141 2.31 -4.12 -5.76
CA TYR A 141 1.70 -4.25 -7.08
C TYR A 141 0.21 -4.61 -7.06
N HIS A 142 -0.53 -4.14 -8.07
CA HIS A 142 -1.96 -4.40 -8.24
C HIS A 142 -2.29 -5.73 -8.92
N ASP A 143 -1.30 -6.41 -9.54
CA ASP A 143 -1.50 -7.65 -10.28
C ASP A 143 -0.33 -8.64 -10.13
N LYS A 144 -0.56 -9.88 -10.60
CA LYS A 144 0.44 -10.97 -10.63
C LYS A 144 1.38 -10.89 -11.85
N LYS A 145 1.23 -9.89 -12.72
CA LYS A 145 1.89 -9.91 -14.03
C LYS A 145 3.25 -9.27 -13.93
N THR A 146 4.30 -10.02 -14.23
CA THR A 146 5.64 -9.46 -14.40
C THR A 146 5.79 -8.88 -15.81
N VAL A 147 6.25 -7.63 -15.90
CA VAL A 147 6.56 -6.96 -17.18
C VAL A 147 8.07 -6.76 -17.23
N GLY A 148 8.74 -7.67 -17.91
CA GLY A 148 10.19 -7.66 -18.07
C GLY A 148 10.61 -8.77 -19.03
N LEU A 149 11.76 -8.58 -19.68
CA LEU A 149 12.41 -9.69 -20.39
C LEU A 149 13.08 -10.61 -19.37
N PRO A 150 13.18 -11.92 -19.63
CA PRO A 150 14.02 -12.81 -18.82
C PRO A 150 15.44 -12.23 -18.74
N GLY A 151 15.97 -12.05 -17.53
CA GLY A 151 17.24 -11.37 -17.30
C GLY A 151 17.11 -10.32 -16.21
N PRO A 152 18.16 -9.49 -16.01
CA PRO A 152 18.35 -8.67 -14.82
C PRO A 152 17.38 -7.47 -14.84
N THR A 153 16.11 -7.74 -14.65
CA THR A 153 15.00 -6.77 -14.65
C THR A 153 14.21 -6.88 -13.36
N GLU A 154 14.68 -7.66 -12.40
CA GLU A 154 14.00 -7.87 -11.12
C GLU A 154 14.06 -6.61 -10.23
N CYS A 155 15.04 -5.72 -10.43
CA CYS A 155 14.99 -4.33 -9.91
C CYS A 155 14.19 -3.36 -10.80
N ALA A 156 13.77 -3.76 -12.00
CA ALA A 156 12.99 -2.87 -12.83
C ALA A 156 11.60 -2.72 -12.20
N TYR A 157 11.06 -1.51 -12.28
CA TYR A 157 9.79 -1.14 -11.66
C TYR A 157 8.73 -2.25 -11.79
N PHE A 158 8.35 -2.66 -13.00
CA PHE A 158 7.37 -3.75 -13.19
C PHE A 158 7.96 -5.16 -13.39
N GLY A 159 9.28 -5.30 -13.31
CA GLY A 159 10.01 -6.52 -13.65
C GLY A 159 10.16 -7.53 -12.51
N ASP A 160 9.80 -7.16 -11.27
CA ASP A 160 9.81 -8.14 -10.18
C ASP A 160 8.76 -9.25 -10.37
N PHE A 161 9.06 -10.45 -9.89
CA PHE A 161 8.22 -11.63 -9.99
C PHE A 161 7.12 -11.64 -8.93
N ARG A 162 5.89 -11.97 -9.36
CA ARG A 162 4.68 -12.00 -8.51
C ARG A 162 3.85 -13.24 -8.79
N ASN A 163 4.23 -14.37 -8.20
CA ASN A 163 3.68 -15.68 -8.56
C ASN A 163 3.23 -16.52 -7.35
N PRO A 164 2.21 -16.06 -6.60
CA PRO A 164 1.65 -16.87 -5.49
C PRO A 164 1.11 -18.20 -6.03
N LYS A 165 1.43 -19.29 -5.33
CA LYS A 165 1.11 -20.67 -5.73
C LYS A 165 -0.13 -21.23 -5.01
N SER A 166 -0.34 -20.86 -3.76
CA SER A 166 -1.49 -21.32 -2.96
C SER A 166 -2.01 -20.22 -2.03
N ILE A 167 -3.13 -20.49 -1.37
CA ILE A 167 -3.69 -19.61 -0.33
C ILE A 167 -2.72 -19.40 0.86
N ASP A 168 -1.73 -20.29 1.03
CA ASP A 168 -0.73 -20.17 2.09
C ASP A 168 0.32 -19.09 1.79
N ASP A 169 0.32 -18.52 0.58
CA ASP A 169 1.14 -17.34 0.21
C ASP A 169 0.43 -16.01 0.52
N TYR A 170 -0.69 -16.03 1.26
CA TYR A 170 -1.50 -14.84 1.51
C TYR A 170 -1.34 -14.38 2.95
N LEU A 171 -1.03 -13.09 3.12
CA LEU A 171 -1.04 -12.41 4.40
C LEU A 171 -2.39 -11.71 4.61
N GLN A 172 -3.17 -12.20 5.56
CA GLN A 172 -4.34 -11.45 6.01
C GLN A 172 -3.89 -10.27 6.89
N SER A 173 -3.48 -9.16 6.25
CA SER A 173 -2.84 -8.00 6.89
C SER A 173 -3.68 -7.35 7.98
N TRP A 174 -5.00 -7.47 7.91
CA TRP A 174 -5.92 -7.00 8.94
C TRP A 174 -5.93 -7.80 10.26
N ASN A 175 -5.25 -8.95 10.32
CA ASN A 175 -5.26 -9.79 11.53
C ASN A 175 -4.25 -9.36 12.59
N ASN A 176 -3.28 -8.51 12.23
CA ASN A 176 -2.24 -8.02 13.13
C ASN A 176 -1.83 -6.60 12.69
N LEU A 177 -2.57 -5.60 13.18
CA LEU A 177 -2.37 -4.20 12.83
C LEU A 177 -1.64 -3.48 13.96
N ILE A 178 -0.62 -2.70 13.62
CA ILE A 178 0.14 -1.87 14.57
C ILE A 178 0.07 -0.41 14.12
N ASP A 179 -0.38 0.49 15.00
CA ASP A 179 -0.52 1.90 14.67
C ASP A 179 0.84 2.62 14.75
N LEU A 180 1.28 3.18 13.62
CA LEU A 180 2.53 3.95 13.56
C LEU A 180 2.45 5.32 14.23
N ASP A 181 1.26 5.80 14.60
CA ASP A 181 1.10 6.98 15.47
C ASP A 181 1.09 6.59 16.96
N GLY A 182 0.86 5.31 17.27
CA GLY A 182 1.03 4.74 18.60
C GLY A 182 2.49 4.56 19.02
N ASP A 183 2.69 3.95 20.18
CA ASP A 183 4.01 3.60 20.74
C ASP A 183 4.06 2.10 21.09
N GLU A 184 3.37 1.27 20.30
CA GLU A 184 3.17 -0.17 20.58
C GLU A 184 4.46 -0.98 20.54
N GLU A 185 5.43 -0.57 19.72
CA GLU A 185 6.70 -1.25 19.53
C GLU A 185 7.87 -0.30 19.83
N ALA A 186 8.91 -0.81 20.50
CA ALA A 186 10.03 0.00 20.97
C ALA A 186 10.80 0.68 19.82
N TRP A 187 10.86 0.02 18.66
CA TRP A 187 11.51 0.61 17.48
C TRP A 187 10.76 1.86 16.98
N ILE A 188 9.43 1.96 17.15
CA ILE A 188 8.64 3.13 16.73
C ILE A 188 9.07 4.37 17.53
N ILE A 189 9.21 4.20 18.84
CA ILE A 189 9.68 5.26 19.77
C ILE A 189 11.12 5.65 19.44
N ALA A 190 11.99 4.65 19.27
CA ALA A 190 13.40 4.86 18.96
C ALA A 190 13.57 5.56 17.61
N ASP A 191 12.76 5.19 16.62
CA ASP A 191 12.79 5.79 15.31
C ASP A 191 12.48 7.29 15.41
N ARG A 192 11.37 7.69 16.03
CA ARG A 192 10.99 9.11 16.18
C ARG A 192 12.06 10.01 16.82
N THR A 193 12.91 9.44 17.67
CA THR A 193 13.84 10.20 18.51
C THR A 193 15.31 10.09 18.09
N ALA A 194 15.68 9.08 17.31
CA ALA A 194 17.08 8.83 16.95
C ALA A 194 17.22 8.43 15.49
N ASN A 195 18.22 8.95 14.78
CA ASN A 195 18.56 8.51 13.43
C ASN A 195 19.47 7.28 13.48
N TRP A 196 18.99 6.18 12.89
CA TRP A 196 19.72 4.92 12.77
C TRP A 196 19.48 4.31 11.39
N ALA A 197 20.19 3.25 11.05
CA ALA A 197 19.98 2.47 9.83
C ALA A 197 19.56 1.05 10.23
N TRP A 198 18.70 0.41 9.45
CA TRP A 198 18.22 -0.95 9.70
C TRP A 198 19.31 -2.03 9.48
N GLY A 199 20.39 -1.99 10.26
CA GLY A 199 21.54 -2.88 10.15
C GLY A 199 22.65 -2.36 9.22
N PRO A 200 23.78 -3.11 9.13
CA PRO A 200 24.88 -2.80 8.22
C PRO A 200 24.41 -2.72 6.77
N GLY A 201 24.67 -1.60 6.09
CA GLY A 201 24.18 -1.37 4.72
C GLY A 201 22.65 -1.31 4.60
N GLY A 202 21.94 -1.14 5.73
CA GLY A 202 20.49 -1.05 5.74
C GLY A 202 19.98 0.32 5.33
N ILE A 203 18.69 0.39 5.00
CA ILE A 203 18.06 1.66 4.62
C ILE A 203 17.82 2.54 5.85
N THR A 204 17.73 3.84 5.60
CA THR A 204 17.40 4.87 6.60
C THR A 204 16.00 5.45 6.38
N ASN A 205 15.27 4.97 5.37
CA ASN A 205 13.91 5.42 5.09
C ASN A 205 12.94 4.71 6.02
N HIS A 206 12.66 5.33 7.15
CA HIS A 206 11.83 4.75 8.18
C HIS A 206 10.38 5.25 8.08
N PRO A 207 9.36 4.41 8.31
CA PRO A 207 7.96 4.82 8.20
C PRO A 207 7.57 6.00 9.11
N THR A 208 8.24 6.22 10.25
CA THR A 208 7.93 7.36 11.12
C THR A 208 8.68 8.64 10.77
N LYS A 209 9.64 8.56 9.82
CA LYS A 209 10.50 9.67 9.40
C LYS A 209 10.38 10.07 7.95
N ARG A 210 9.71 9.24 7.17
CA ARG A 210 9.50 9.52 5.76
C ARG A 210 8.87 10.92 5.65
N PHE A 211 9.41 11.69 4.71
CA PHE A 211 9.05 13.07 4.31
C PHE A 211 7.65 13.48 4.78
N PRO A 212 7.43 14.67 5.40
CA PRO A 212 6.24 14.97 6.21
C PRO A 212 5.02 14.29 5.62
N ASP A 213 4.52 13.25 6.27
CA ASP A 213 3.69 12.22 5.64
C ASP A 213 2.51 12.82 4.86
N ASP A 214 1.99 13.96 5.33
CA ASP A 214 0.94 14.72 4.69
C ASP A 214 1.27 15.12 3.24
N ALA A 215 2.55 15.35 2.92
CA ALA A 215 3.03 15.60 1.56
C ALA A 215 2.86 14.34 0.69
N GLU A 216 3.32 13.17 1.13
CA GLU A 216 3.13 11.92 0.38
C GLU A 216 1.63 11.57 0.28
N HIS A 217 0.90 11.74 1.38
CA HIS A 217 -0.55 11.62 1.43
C HIS A 217 -1.24 12.59 0.50
N SER A 218 -0.73 13.79 0.24
CA SER A 218 -1.37 14.77 -0.65
C SER A 218 -1.23 14.43 -2.14
N VAL A 219 -0.11 13.81 -2.55
CA VAL A 219 0.28 13.64 -3.96
C VAL A 219 -0.39 12.43 -4.64
N ALA A 220 -0.84 11.44 -3.88
CA ALA A 220 -1.29 10.13 -4.38
C ALA A 220 -2.47 10.15 -5.39
N CYS A 221 -3.19 11.27 -5.51
CA CYS A 221 -4.30 11.44 -6.46
C CYS A 221 -4.43 12.90 -6.93
N THR A 222 -3.58 13.33 -7.87
CA THR A 222 -3.77 14.63 -8.56
C THR A 222 -4.81 14.58 -9.69
N GLY A 223 -5.55 13.47 -9.84
CA GLY A 223 -6.60 13.32 -10.85
C GLY A 223 -6.09 13.14 -12.28
N ASN A 224 -4.79 12.93 -12.48
CA ASN A 224 -4.24 12.69 -13.81
C ASN A 224 -4.43 11.21 -14.21
N VAL A 225 -5.38 10.95 -15.11
CA VAL A 225 -5.69 9.62 -15.66
C VAL A 225 -4.51 8.95 -16.38
N ASN A 226 -3.47 9.70 -16.72
CA ASN A 226 -2.22 9.17 -17.27
C ASN A 226 -1.24 8.67 -16.19
N LEU A 227 -1.44 9.01 -14.91
CA LEU A 227 -0.63 8.50 -13.79
C LEU A 227 -0.93 7.03 -13.43
N GLY A 228 -1.81 6.37 -14.19
CA GLY A 228 -1.84 4.91 -14.29
C GLY A 228 -0.57 4.31 -14.93
N ARG A 229 0.27 5.14 -15.58
CA ARG A 229 1.66 4.85 -15.93
C ARG A 229 2.49 6.10 -15.65
N CYS A 230 3.37 6.06 -14.66
CA CYS A 230 4.49 6.99 -14.60
C CYS A 230 5.67 6.34 -15.33
N PRO A 231 5.91 6.57 -16.63
CA PRO A 231 7.29 6.75 -17.05
C PRO A 231 7.65 8.20 -16.68
N GLN A 232 8.58 8.37 -15.76
CA GLN A 232 9.42 9.56 -15.86
C GLN A 232 10.23 9.39 -17.16
N PRO A 233 10.13 10.33 -18.11
CA PRO A 233 11.36 10.97 -18.59
C PRO A 233 11.14 12.47 -18.92
N PRO A 234 12.22 13.22 -19.21
CA PRO A 234 12.20 14.68 -19.17
C PRO A 234 11.45 15.25 -20.38
N PHE A 235 11.14 16.54 -20.30
CA PHE A 235 10.45 17.38 -21.29
C PHE A 235 8.95 17.51 -21.06
N GLY A 236 8.63 18.71 -20.56
CA GLY A 236 7.29 19.10 -20.15
C GLY A 236 6.34 19.32 -21.32
N LEU A 237 5.08 19.08 -21.00
CA LEU A 237 3.92 19.71 -21.61
C LEU A 237 2.81 19.72 -20.55
N MET A 238 2.33 20.93 -20.24
CA MET A 238 1.20 21.14 -19.33
C MET A 238 -0.08 20.59 -19.95
N CYS A 239 -0.89 19.86 -19.16
CA CYS A 239 -2.24 19.47 -19.55
C CYS A 239 -3.24 19.63 -18.39
N ARG A 240 -4.47 19.99 -18.78
CA ARG A 240 -5.53 20.61 -17.97
C ARG A 240 -6.11 19.72 -16.87
N ARG A 241 -6.52 20.38 -15.77
CA ARG A 241 -7.24 19.84 -14.60
C ARG A 241 -8.53 19.13 -15.02
N ILE A 242 -8.65 17.84 -14.73
CA ILE A 242 -9.95 17.20 -14.50
C ILE A 242 -10.06 17.07 -12.98
N ALA A 243 -10.89 17.92 -12.39
CA ALA A 243 -11.30 17.75 -11.00
C ALA A 243 -11.91 16.35 -10.86
N CYS A 244 -11.60 15.63 -9.78
CA CYS A 244 -12.44 14.55 -9.30
C CYS A 244 -13.87 15.11 -9.27
N MET A 245 -14.71 14.70 -10.23
CA MET A 245 -16.05 15.23 -10.33
C MET A 245 -16.76 14.86 -9.02
N PRO A 246 -17.30 15.83 -8.26
CA PRO A 246 -18.33 15.48 -7.33
C PRO A 246 -19.49 15.00 -8.21
N GLN A 247 -19.85 13.72 -8.12
CA GLN A 247 -21.24 13.36 -8.40
C GLN A 247 -22.08 13.97 -7.28
N MET A 248 -22.27 15.30 -7.36
CA MET A 248 -23.43 15.93 -6.77
C MET A 248 -24.62 15.39 -7.55
N VAL A 249 -25.22 14.32 -7.05
CA VAL A 249 -26.67 14.24 -7.13
C VAL A 249 -27.16 15.38 -6.23
N GLN A 250 -27.33 16.57 -6.80
CA GLN A 250 -28.11 17.63 -6.16
C GLN A 250 -29.52 17.07 -5.95
N ARG A 251 -29.76 16.49 -4.78
CA ARG A 251 -31.13 16.42 -4.25
C ARG A 251 -31.44 17.82 -3.77
N THR A 252 -32.18 18.58 -4.57
CA THR A 252 -32.81 19.82 -4.14
C THR A 252 -33.78 19.50 -3.00
N CYS A 253 -33.47 19.95 -1.79
CA CYS A 253 -34.47 20.10 -0.74
C CYS A 253 -35.39 21.27 -1.16
N THR A 254 -36.70 21.02 -1.25
CA THR A 254 -37.67 22.12 -1.33
C THR A 254 -37.82 22.76 0.06
N ASN A 255 -38.16 24.05 0.09
CA ASN A 255 -38.23 24.88 1.30
C ASN A 255 -39.35 24.52 2.29
N ASP A 256 -39.97 23.35 2.15
CA ASP A 256 -41.28 23.06 2.76
C ASP A 256 -41.21 21.99 3.86
N GLY A 257 -40.01 21.59 4.30
CA GLY A 257 -39.82 20.84 5.55
C GLY A 257 -40.53 19.48 5.67
N GLY A 258 -40.92 18.84 4.57
CA GLY A 258 -41.62 17.55 4.58
C GLY A 258 -40.77 16.37 4.08
N CYS A 259 -40.52 15.39 4.95
CA CYS A 259 -40.02 14.07 4.54
C CYS A 259 -41.17 13.26 3.92
N LYS A 260 -40.96 12.65 2.75
CA LYS A 260 -41.83 11.59 2.23
C LYS A 260 -41.42 10.24 2.82
N GLU A 261 -42.43 9.47 3.20
CA GLU A 261 -42.33 8.12 3.77
C GLU A 261 -41.46 7.19 2.90
N ASN A 262 -40.63 6.37 3.58
CA ASN A 262 -39.81 5.24 3.09
C ASN A 262 -38.27 5.38 3.04
N GLU A 263 -37.62 6.15 3.91
CA GLU A 263 -36.16 5.99 4.11
C GLU A 263 -35.84 5.40 5.49
N LYS A 264 -35.33 4.15 5.48
CA LYS A 264 -34.72 3.51 6.64
C LYS A 264 -33.49 4.29 7.06
N CYS A 265 -33.47 4.80 8.29
CA CYS A 265 -32.24 5.19 8.96
C CYS A 265 -31.35 3.95 9.08
N CYS A 266 -30.30 3.86 8.28
CA CYS A 266 -29.36 2.75 8.36
C CYS A 266 -28.39 2.97 9.52
N HIS A 267 -28.59 2.15 10.56
CA HIS A 267 -27.59 1.84 11.58
C HIS A 267 -26.25 1.45 10.95
N ILE A 268 -25.19 1.92 11.61
CA ILE A 268 -23.77 1.63 11.37
C ILE A 268 -23.50 0.13 11.60
N PRO A 269 -22.64 -0.50 10.76
CA PRO A 269 -21.47 -1.12 11.37
C PRO A 269 -20.17 -0.79 10.62
N CYS A 270 -19.18 -0.38 11.40
CA CYS A 270 -17.78 -0.25 11.02
C CYS A 270 -17.17 -1.62 10.73
N SER A 271 -16.48 -1.78 9.59
CA SER A 271 -15.12 -2.35 9.51
C SER A 271 -14.70 -2.47 8.04
N CYS A 272 -13.70 -1.69 7.61
CA CYS A 272 -12.93 -2.00 6.41
C CYS A 272 -11.64 -2.70 6.87
N LYS A 273 -11.46 -3.94 6.45
CA LYS A 273 -10.25 -4.75 6.65
C LYS A 273 -9.54 -4.86 5.27
N ILE A 274 -8.25 -5.18 5.20
CA ILE A 274 -7.41 -5.22 3.97
C ILE A 274 -6.61 -6.52 3.90
N THR A 275 -6.43 -7.13 2.72
CA THR A 275 -5.77 -8.43 2.43
C THR A 275 -4.51 -8.20 1.61
N CYS A 276 -3.34 -8.61 2.09
CA CYS A 276 -2.10 -8.43 1.33
C CYS A 276 -1.47 -9.77 0.96
N VAL A 277 -0.67 -9.78 -0.10
CA VAL A 277 0.03 -10.96 -0.60
C VAL A 277 1.51 -10.65 -0.52
N ALA A 278 2.16 -11.18 0.51
CA ALA A 278 3.60 -11.05 0.71
C ALA A 278 4.27 -12.41 0.44
N VAL A 279 5.38 -12.39 -0.29
CA VAL A 279 6.27 -13.54 -0.59
C VAL A 279 7.61 -13.26 0.06
#